data_AF-A0A353ZZ38-F1
#
_entry.id   AF-A0A353ZZ38-F1
#
_cell.length_a   1.000
_cell.length_b   1.000
_cell.length_c   1.000
_cell.angle_alpha   90.00
_cell.angle_beta   90.00
_cell.angle_gamma   90.00
#
_symmetry.space_group_name_H-M   'P 1'
#
loop_
_entity.id
_entity.type
_entity.pdbx_description
1 polymer ?
#
loop_
_entity_poly.entity_id
_entity_poly.type
_entity_poly.pdbx_seq_one_letter_code
_entity_poly.pdbx_strand_id
1 'polypeptide(L)'
;MSDLPIKDIGSKIGSGEGLQTNSLKIETESSFDSVINEALGKVSQVQKDMETAVNELATGGDITDAVLAIEKADMSFQLMVEIRNKLMSTYEEVMKMQV
;
A
#
# COMPACT_ATOMS: atom_id res chain seq x y z
N MET A 1 3.23 44.02 -53.42
CA MET A 1 3.96 43.82 -52.15
C MET A 1 3.87 45.10 -51.35
N SER A 2 2.98 45.13 -50.34
CA SER A 2 2.84 46.22 -49.38
C SER A 2 2.39 45.60 -48.06
N ASP A 3 3.15 45.93 -47.02
CA ASP A 3 2.86 45.83 -45.58
C ASP A 3 2.79 44.46 -44.91
N LEU A 4 3.91 44.09 -44.28
CA LEU A 4 3.97 43.24 -43.10
C LEU A 4 3.91 44.13 -41.85
N PRO A 5 2.96 43.95 -40.92
CA PRO A 5 2.93 44.71 -39.68
C PRO A 5 3.95 44.18 -38.67
N ILE A 6 5.03 44.94 -38.43
CA ILE A 6 5.89 44.77 -37.25
C ILE A 6 5.21 45.46 -36.08
N LYS A 7 4.32 44.76 -35.39
CA LYS A 7 3.74 45.26 -34.13
C LYS A 7 3.34 44.10 -33.23
N ASP A 8 4.33 43.42 -32.63
CA ASP A 8 4.11 42.61 -31.41
C ASP A 8 5.37 42.19 -30.62
N ILE A 9 6.50 42.89 -30.80
CA ILE A 9 7.73 42.61 -30.02
C ILE A 9 7.69 43.22 -28.60
N GLY A 10 6.58 43.87 -28.22
CA GLY A 10 6.38 44.48 -26.90
C GLY A 10 5.66 43.62 -25.87
N SER A 11 5.08 42.46 -26.23
CA SER A 11 4.22 41.68 -25.32
C SER A 11 4.91 40.51 -24.60
N LYS A 12 6.25 40.42 -24.65
CA LYS A 12 7.00 39.26 -24.12
C LYS A 12 7.84 39.53 -22.86
N ILE A 13 7.80 40.74 -22.29
CA ILE A 13 8.56 41.04 -21.06
C ILE A 13 7.65 41.82 -20.11
N GLY A 14 6.93 41.11 -19.25
CA GLY A 14 6.17 41.75 -18.19
C GLY A 14 5.08 40.88 -17.59
N SER A 15 5.40 40.33 -16.42
CA SER A 15 4.46 39.96 -15.34
C SER A 15 4.09 38.48 -15.26
N GLY A 16 4.86 37.79 -14.42
CA GLY A 16 4.33 36.72 -13.56
C GLY A 16 4.20 35.36 -14.21
N GLU A 17 5.34 34.73 -14.50
CA GLU A 17 5.45 33.28 -14.26
C GLU A 17 5.25 33.07 -12.76
N GLY A 18 3.97 33.06 -12.34
CA GLY A 18 3.59 32.37 -11.13
C GLY A 18 4.15 30.98 -11.25
N LEU A 19 5.00 30.62 -10.30
CA LEU A 19 5.42 29.25 -10.04
C LEU A 19 4.17 28.39 -10.13
N GLN A 20 3.94 27.76 -11.29
CA GLN A 20 3.12 26.58 -11.37
C GLN A 20 3.90 25.56 -10.55
N THR A 21 3.65 25.57 -9.25
CA THR A 21 3.70 24.37 -8.45
C THR A 21 2.68 23.45 -9.12
N ASN A 22 3.11 22.81 -10.21
CA ASN A 22 2.58 21.56 -10.65
C ASN A 22 2.81 20.66 -9.44
N SER A 23 1.85 20.71 -8.52
CA SER A 23 1.73 19.81 -7.40
C SER A 23 1.89 18.47 -8.06
N LEU A 24 3.08 17.89 -7.91
CA LEU A 24 3.35 16.52 -8.25
C LEU A 24 2.18 15.80 -7.60
N LYS A 25 1.25 15.34 -8.42
CA LYS A 25 0.21 14.45 -7.99
C LYS A 25 1.01 13.23 -7.59
N ILE A 26 1.40 13.21 -6.32
CA ILE A 26 1.82 12.01 -5.64
C ILE A 26 0.55 11.18 -5.75
N GLU A 27 0.48 10.41 -6.84
CA GLU A 27 -0.37 9.24 -6.88
C GLU A 27 -0.09 8.58 -5.56
N THR A 28 -1.08 8.64 -4.68
CA THR A 28 -0.99 8.15 -3.33
C THR A 28 -0.92 6.65 -3.52
N GLU A 29 0.30 6.19 -3.80
CA GLU A 29 0.75 4.82 -3.73
C GLU A 29 0.06 4.26 -2.50
N SER A 30 -0.80 3.26 -2.72
CA SER A 30 -1.58 2.53 -1.72
C SER A 30 -1.29 2.99 -0.29
N SER A 31 -2.19 3.78 0.31
CA SER A 31 -2.03 4.23 1.69
C SER A 31 -1.57 3.06 2.57
N PHE A 32 -0.63 3.28 3.48
CA PHE A 32 -0.10 2.24 4.34
C PHE A 32 -1.22 1.42 5.03
N ASP A 33 -2.31 2.08 5.40
CA ASP A 33 -3.54 1.44 5.88
C ASP A 33 -4.13 0.43 4.88
N SER A 34 -4.12 0.74 3.58
CA SER A 34 -4.57 -0.16 2.52
C SER A 34 -3.70 -1.42 2.45
N VAL A 35 -2.39 -1.28 2.56
CA VAL A 35 -1.45 -2.43 2.53
C VAL A 35 -1.67 -3.33 3.75
N ILE A 36 -1.89 -2.73 4.93
CA ILE A 36 -2.21 -3.49 6.15
C ILE A 36 -3.56 -4.19 6.02
N ASN A 37 -4.60 -3.48 5.57
CA ASN A 37 -5.91 -4.09 5.38
C ASN A 37 -5.87 -5.24 4.37
N GLU A 38 -5.10 -5.10 3.28
CA GLU A 38 -4.87 -6.17 2.33
C GLU A 38 -4.12 -7.35 2.97
N ALA A 39 -3.08 -7.09 3.76
CA ALA A 39 -2.34 -8.14 4.47
C ALA A 39 -3.23 -8.89 5.47
N LEU A 40 -4.09 -8.18 6.22
CA LEU A 40 -5.09 -8.77 7.12
C LEU A 40 -6.07 -9.66 6.35
N GLY A 41 -6.56 -9.18 5.20
CA GLY A 41 -7.39 -9.97 4.30
C GLY A 41 -6.70 -11.24 3.81
N LYS A 42 -5.42 -11.14 3.43
CA LYS A 42 -4.60 -12.30 3.02
C LYS A 42 -4.44 -13.32 4.14
N VAL A 43 -4.18 -12.90 5.38
CA VAL A 43 -4.07 -13.82 6.52
C VAL A 43 -5.39 -14.56 6.76
N SER A 44 -6.53 -13.85 6.69
CA SER A 44 -7.85 -14.48 6.79
C SER A 44 -8.09 -15.50 5.68
N GLN A 45 -7.66 -15.19 4.45
CA GLN A 45 -7.75 -16.12 3.34
C GLN A 45 -6.89 -17.36 3.57
N VAL A 46 -5.63 -17.20 3.99
CA VAL A 46 -4.73 -18.33 4.26
C VAL A 46 -5.27 -19.22 5.39
N GLN A 47 -5.89 -18.65 6.43
CA GLN A 47 -6.55 -19.43 7.47
C GLN A 47 -7.71 -20.27 6.92
N LYS A 48 -8.53 -19.69 6.03
CA LYS A 48 -9.65 -20.39 5.39
C LYS A 48 -9.17 -21.50 4.45
N ASP A 49 -8.08 -21.28 3.72
CA ASP A 49 -7.44 -22.28 2.87
C ASP A 49 -6.93 -23.45 3.71
N MET A 50 -6.32 -23.16 4.87
CA MET A 50 -5.90 -24.17 5.84
C MET A 50 -7.07 -24.98 6.39
N GLU A 51 -8.17 -24.33 6.82
CA GLU A 51 -9.37 -25.04 7.29
C GLU A 51 -9.96 -25.96 6.22
N THR A 52 -9.92 -25.54 4.96
CA THR A 52 -10.38 -26.33 3.81
C THR A 52 -9.48 -27.56 3.62
N ALA A 53 -8.16 -27.36 3.58
CA ALA A 53 -7.20 -28.46 3.42
C ALA A 53 -7.25 -29.47 4.57
N VAL A 54 -7.48 -29.00 5.81
CA VAL A 54 -7.66 -29.87 6.98
C VAL A 54 -8.95 -30.69 6.87
N ASN A 55 -10.05 -30.08 6.43
CA ASN A 55 -11.30 -30.81 6.19
C ASN A 55 -11.14 -31.84 5.07
N GLU A 56 -10.47 -31.48 3.97
CA GLU A 56 -10.19 -32.40 2.87
C GLU A 56 -9.35 -33.58 3.34
N LEU A 57 -8.31 -33.32 4.15
CA LEU A 57 -7.51 -34.37 4.78
C LEU A 57 -8.37 -35.31 5.65
N ALA A 58 -9.28 -34.77 6.47
CA ALA A 58 -10.19 -35.58 7.28
C ALA A 58 -11.11 -36.49 6.43
N THR A 59 -11.35 -36.13 5.17
CA THR A 59 -12.12 -36.93 4.19
C THR A 59 -11.27 -37.85 3.32
N GLY A 60 -9.95 -37.92 3.54
CA GLY A 60 -9.03 -38.76 2.78
C GLY A 60 -8.19 -38.03 1.72
N GLY A 61 -8.12 -36.71 1.78
CA GLY A 61 -7.25 -35.87 0.95
C GLY A 61 -5.75 -36.00 1.28
N ASP A 62 -4.92 -35.26 0.54
CA ASP A 62 -3.46 -35.32 0.69
C ASP A 62 -2.99 -34.67 2.00
N ILE A 63 -2.24 -35.43 2.80
CA ILE A 63 -1.62 -34.96 4.04
C ILE A 63 -0.62 -33.82 3.77
N THR A 64 0.09 -33.90 2.64
CA THR A 64 1.13 -32.93 2.28
C THR A 64 0.53 -31.54 2.09
N ASP A 65 -0.60 -31.44 1.40
CA ASP A 65 -1.27 -30.16 1.14
C ASP A 65 -1.83 -29.55 2.42
N ALA A 66 -2.41 -30.37 3.30
CA ALA A 66 -2.88 -29.92 4.60
C ALA A 66 -1.74 -29.40 5.50
N VAL A 67 -0.63 -30.13 5.58
CA VAL A 67 0.54 -29.69 6.36
C VAL A 67 1.13 -28.40 5.78
N LEU A 68 1.22 -28.28 4.46
CA LEU A 68 1.73 -27.07 3.82
C LEU A 68 0.81 -25.86 4.03
N ALA A 69 -0.51 -26.06 3.99
CA ALA A 69 -1.48 -25.01 4.28
C ALA A 69 -1.41 -24.56 5.75
N ILE A 70 -1.23 -25.50 6.69
CA ILE A 70 -1.02 -25.20 8.12
C ILE A 70 0.25 -24.37 8.31
N GLU A 71 1.38 -24.78 7.72
CA GLU A 71 2.65 -24.07 7.83
C GLU A 71 2.54 -22.64 7.29
N LYS A 72 1.88 -22.48 6.14
CA LYS A 72 1.64 -21.17 5.53
C LYS A 72 0.78 -20.28 6.43
N ALA A 73 -0.25 -20.85 7.07
CA ALA A 73 -1.11 -20.12 8.01
C ALA A 73 -0.34 -19.66 9.25
N ASP A 74 0.50 -20.54 9.83
CA ASP A 74 1.29 -20.20 11.02
C ASP A 74 2.31 -19.09 10.71
N MET A 75 3.09 -19.22 9.63
CA MET A 75 4.05 -18.19 9.23
C MET A 75 3.36 -16.84 8.93
N SER A 76 2.21 -16.86 8.26
CA SER A 76 1.44 -15.64 7.97
C SER A 76 0.91 -14.99 9.25
N PHE A 77 0.49 -15.79 10.22
CA PHE A 77 0.03 -15.31 11.51
C PHE A 77 1.17 -14.71 12.35
N GLN A 78 2.32 -15.38 12.41
CA GLN A 78 3.51 -14.86 13.09
C GLN A 78 3.92 -13.48 12.54
N LEU A 79 3.97 -13.35 11.21
CA LEU A 79 4.24 -12.09 10.54
C LEU A 79 3.22 -10.99 10.92
N MET A 80 1.93 -11.33 11.00
CA MET A 80 0.89 -10.38 11.40
C MET A 80 1.08 -9.89 12.85
N VAL A 81 1.49 -10.78 13.76
CA VAL A 81 1.78 -10.41 15.15
C VAL A 81 2.96 -9.43 15.22
N GLU A 82 4.01 -9.67 14.43
CA GLU A 82 5.14 -8.74 14.33
C GLU A 82 4.73 -7.37 13.81
N ILE A 83 3.91 -7.34 12.75
CA ILE A 83 3.38 -6.09 12.19
C ILE A 83 2.54 -5.36 13.24
N ARG A 84 1.62 -6.06 13.93
CA ARG A 84 0.80 -5.48 15.01
C ARG A 84 1.67 -4.85 16.10
N ASN A 85 2.70 -5.57 16.54
CA ASN A 85 3.62 -5.09 17.58
C ASN A 85 4.40 -3.86 17.09
N LYS A 86 4.88 -3.89 15.85
CA LYS A 86 5.62 -2.77 15.25
C LYS A 86 4.73 -1.53 15.14
N LEU A 87 3.49 -1.67 14.68
CA LEU A 87 2.52 -0.57 14.61
C LEU A 87 2.23 0.05 15.97
N MET A 88 2.01 -0.79 16.99
CA MET A 88 1.79 -0.32 18.36
C MET A 88 3.01 0.48 18.85
N SER A 89 4.22 -0.06 18.66
CA SER A 89 5.46 0.61 19.08
C SER A 89 5.70 1.94 18.35
N THR A 90 5.42 1.99 17.04
CA THR A 90 5.57 3.22 16.25
C THR A 90 4.54 4.28 16.66
N TYR A 91 3.31 3.88 16.98
CA TYR A 91 2.30 4.78 17.54
C TYR A 91 2.75 5.35 18.89
N GLU A 92 3.25 4.51 19.81
CA GLU A 92 3.79 4.94 21.09
C GLU A 92 4.98 5.91 20.94
N GLU A 93 5.86 5.66 19.97
CA GLU A 93 7.04 6.50 19.72
C GLU A 93 6.68 7.87 19.14
N VAL A 94 5.72 7.94 18.22
CA VAL A 94 5.20 9.21 17.69
C VAL A 94 4.56 10.05 18.82
N MET A 95 3.84 9.42 19.75
CA MET A 95 3.25 10.11 20.90
C MET A 95 4.30 10.65 21.88
N LYS A 96 5.41 9.92 22.09
CA LYS A 96 6.51 10.36 22.95
C LYS A 96 7.31 11.54 22.38
N MET A 97 7.26 11.77 21.07
CA MET A 97 7.93 12.93 20.45
C MET A 97 7.14 14.24 20.56
N GLN A 98 5.83 14.20 20.84
CA GLN A 98 4.99 15.39 20.91
C GLN A 98 4.80 15.98 22.32
N VAL A 99 5.40 15.37 23.36
CA VAL A 99 5.36 15.89 24.74
C VAL A 99 6.61 16.68 25.11
#